data_AF-A0A0F3GLH7-F1
#
_entry.id   AF-A0A0F3GLH7-F1
#
_cell.length_a   1.000
_cell.length_b   1.000
_cell.length_c   1.000
_cell.angle_alpha   90.00
_cell.angle_beta   90.00
_cell.angle_gamma   90.00
#
_symmetry.space_group_name_H-M   'P 1'
#
loop_
_entity.id
_entity.type
_entity.pdbx_description
1 polymer ?
#
loop_
_entity_poly.entity_id
_entity_poly.type
_entity_poly.pdbx_seq_one_letter_code
_entity_poly.pdbx_strand_id
1 'polypeptide(L)' 'MPFIVWNDNIGLGIREIDDQHKALIDIINNLFDAMSAKRANEILSGIFKELIDYTRYHFSAEEGLM' A
#
# COMPACT_ATOMS: atom_id res chain seq x y z
N MET A 1 6.58 5.46 -14.23
CA MET A 1 7.28 4.27 -13.71
C MET A 1 6.89 4.15 -12.26
N PRO A 2 6.47 2.97 -11.78
CA PRO A 2 6.10 2.81 -10.38
C PRO A 2 7.29 3.16 -9.47
N PHE A 3 7.00 3.77 -8.32
CA PHE A 3 8.01 4.10 -7.32
C PHE A 3 8.54 2.85 -6.63
N ILE A 4 7.65 1.88 -6.37
CA ILE A 4 7.95 0.57 -5.81
C ILE A 4 7.40 -0.50 -6.75
N VAL A 5 8.23 -1.49 -7.06
CA VAL A 5 7.86 -2.67 -7.85
C VAL A 5 7.87 -3.88 -6.94
N TRP A 6 6.76 -4.64 -6.92
CA TRP A 6 6.71 -5.92 -6.24
C TRP A 6 7.81 -6.84 -6.74
N ASN A 7 8.48 -7.54 -5.82
CA ASN A 7 9.45 -8.57 -6.15
C ASN A 7 9.40 -9.66 -5.10
N ASP A 8 9.85 -10.87 -5.47
CA ASP A 8 9.71 -12.02 -4.59
C ASP A 8 10.58 -11.95 -3.33
N ASN A 9 11.56 -11.03 -3.24
CA ASN A 9 12.37 -10.86 -2.02
C ASN A 9 11.60 -10.17 -0.88
N ILE A 10 10.49 -9.50 -1.19
CA ILE A 10 9.58 -8.92 -0.18
C ILE A 10 8.35 -9.81 0.06
N GLY A 11 8.22 -10.92 -0.66
CA GLY A 11 7.19 -11.92 -0.42
C GLY A 11 7.53 -12.82 0.76
N LEU A 12 6.51 -13.17 1.55
CA LEU A 12 6.61 -14.08 2.69
C LEU A 12 6.17 -15.51 2.32
N GLY A 13 5.60 -15.69 1.12
CA GLY A 13 5.05 -16.98 0.67
C GLY A 13 3.68 -17.30 1.27
N ILE A 14 3.14 -16.40 2.09
CA ILE A 14 1.78 -16.47 2.61
C ILE A 14 0.91 -15.67 1.66
N ARG A 15 0.21 -16.36 0.76
CA ARG A 15 -0.55 -15.75 -0.34
C ARG A 15 -1.43 -14.57 0.10
N GLU A 16 -2.15 -14.73 1.21
CA GLU A 16 -3.03 -13.68 1.73
C GLU A 16 -2.26 -12.41 2.10
N ILE A 17 -1.13 -12.56 2.79
CA ILE A 17 -0.30 -11.42 3.22
C ILE A 17 0.44 -10.80 2.03
N ASP A 18 0.96 -11.63 1.11
CA ASP A 18 1.62 -11.14 -0.10
C ASP A 18 0.66 -10.33 -0.98
N ASP A 19 -0.60 -10.75 -1.08
CA ASP A 19 -1.62 -10.02 -1.83
C ASP A 19 -1.99 -8.69 -1.13
N GLN A 20 -1.99 -8.65 0.21
CA GLN A 20 -2.15 -7.39 0.97
C GLN A 20 -0.96 -6.44 0.80
N HIS A 21 0.28 -6.95 0.81
CA HIS A 21 1.46 -6.11 0.58
C HIS A 21 1.48 -5.52 -0.84
N LYS A 22 1.05 -6.27 -1.86
CA LYS A 22 0.91 -5.74 -3.23
C LYS A 22 -0.07 -4.56 -3.29
N ALA A 23 -1.21 -4.69 -2.61
CA ALA A 23 -2.18 -3.60 -2.54
C ALA A 23 -1.61 -2.35 -1.79
N LEU A 24 -0.84 -2.55 -0.72
CA LEU A 24 -0.12 -1.45 -0.06
C LEU A 24 0.87 -0.76 -1.02
N ILE A 25 1.60 -1.53 -1.83
CA ILE A 25 2.51 -0.98 -2.85
C ILE A 25 1.74 -0.14 -3.88
N ASP A 26 0.57 -0.59 -4.32
CA ASP A 26 -0.27 0.17 -5.25
C ASP A 26 -0.73 1.51 -4.64
N ILE A 27 -1.15 1.53 -3.37
CA ILE A 27 -1.51 2.76 -2.65
C ILE A 27 -0.31 3.71 -2.56
N ILE A 28 0.88 3.19 -2.26
CA ILE A 28 2.13 3.99 -2.17
C ILE A 28 2.52 4.55 -3.54
N ASN A 29 2.39 3.76 -4.60
CA ASN A 29 2.65 4.23 -5.97
C ASN A 29 1.69 5.35 -6.36
N ASN A 30 0.40 5.22 -6.04
CA ASN A 30 -0.59 6.27 -6.27
C ASN A 30 -0.26 7.55 -5.49
N LEU A 31 0.19 7.42 -4.23
CA LEU A 31 0.65 8.54 -3.42
C LEU A 31 1.83 9.27 -4.10
N PHE A 32 2.83 8.51 -4.53
CA PHE A 32 4.02 9.05 -5.20
C PHE A 32 3.66 9.80 -6.49
N ASP A 33 2.78 9.24 -7.32
CA ASP A 33 2.33 9.87 -8.56
C ASP A 33 1.56 11.16 -8.29
N ALA A 34 0.66 11.17 -7.30
CA ALA A 34 -0.11 12.35 -6.91
C ALA A 34 0.79 13.49 -6.39
N MET A 35 1.80 13.16 -5.58
CA MET A 35 2.81 14.10 -5.10
C MET A 35 3.64 14.66 -6.27
N SER A 36 4.09 13.79 -7.18
CA SER A 36 4.89 14.17 -8.36
C SER A 36 4.12 15.08 -9.31
N ALA A 37 2.79 14.89 -9.43
CA ALA A 37 1.91 15.71 -10.26
C ALA A 37 1.51 17.06 -9.61
N LYS A 38 2.00 17.39 -8.40
CA LYS A 38 1.58 18.56 -7.60
C LYS A 38 0.06 18.65 -7.39
N ARG A 39 -0.65 17.52 -7.39
CA ARG A 39 -2.11 17.43 -7.19
C ARG A 39 -2.47 17.28 -5.70
N ALA A 40 -1.83 18.09 -4.86
CA ALA A 40 -1.75 17.84 -3.44
C ALA A 40 -3.08 18.00 -2.68
N ASN A 41 -3.87 19.02 -3.02
CA ASN A 41 -4.97 19.43 -2.13
C ASN A 41 -6.25 18.61 -2.26
N GLU A 42 -6.49 17.94 -3.39
CA GLU A 42 -7.76 17.24 -3.64
C GLU A 42 -7.63 15.72 -3.52
N ILE A 43 -6.50 15.15 -3.92
CA ILE A 43 -6.35 13.69 -4.06
C ILE A 43 -5.65 13.07 -2.85
N LEU A 44 -4.70 13.79 -2.24
CA LEU A 44 -3.87 13.22 -1.16
C LEU A 44 -4.68 12.83 0.07
N SER A 45 -5.72 13.58 0.43
CA SER A 45 -6.54 13.24 1.60
C SER A 45 -7.24 11.88 1.44
N GLY A 46 -7.72 11.56 0.23
CA GLY A 46 -8.31 10.26 -0.08
C GLY A 46 -7.28 9.14 -0.01
N ILE A 47 -6.11 9.34 -0.61
CA ILE A 47 -5.02 8.36 -0.60
C ILE A 47 -4.51 8.10 0.82
N PHE A 48 -4.36 9.14 1.65
CA PHE A 48 -3.93 8.96 3.05
C PHE A 48 -4.98 8.20 3.87
N LYS A 49 -6.28 8.49 3.66
CA LYS A 49 -7.34 7.73 4.31
C LYS A 49 -7.27 6.26 3.92
N GLU A 50 -7.13 5.97 2.63
CA GLU A 50 -6.99 4.61 2.11
C GLU A 50 -5.77 3.90 2.71
N LEU A 51 -4.61 4.56 2.74
CA LEU A 51 -3.38 4.03 3.34
C LEU A 51 -3.56 3.68 4.82
N ILE A 52 -4.19 4.56 5.60
CA ILE A 52 -4.45 4.32 7.03
C ILE A 52 -5.41 3.15 7.22
N ASP A 53 -6.51 3.12 6.47
CA ASP A 53 -7.51 2.06 6.59
C ASP A 53 -6.91 0.70 6.18
N TYR A 54 -6.13 0.68 5.10
CA TYR A 54 -5.51 -0.54 4.58
C TYR A 54 -4.39 -1.05 5.47
N THR A 55 -3.54 -0.18 6.03
CA THR A 55 -2.49 -0.59 6.99
C THR A 55 -3.09 -1.18 8.27
N ARG A 56 -4.20 -0.63 8.77
CA ARG A 56 -4.92 -1.23 9.91
C ARG A 56 -5.46 -2.62 9.58
N TYR A 57 -6.14 -2.77 8.45
CA TYR A 57 -6.64 -4.07 7.99
C TYR A 57 -5.51 -5.09 7.87
N HIS A 58 -4.41 -4.69 7.22
CA HIS A 58 -3.24 -5.52 7.01
C HIS A 58 -2.61 -6.00 8.32
N PHE A 59 -2.32 -5.09 9.25
CA PHE A 59 -1.72 -5.47 10.54
C PHE A 59 -2.67 -6.34 11.37
N SER A 60 -3.97 -6.11 11.35
CA SER A 60 -4.92 -7.01 12.03
C SER A 60 -4.93 -8.42 11.43
N ALA A 61 -4.68 -8.57 10.12
CA ALA A 61 -4.54 -9.89 9.51
C ALA A 61 -3.24 -10.59 9.95
N GLU A 62 -2.11 -9.87 9.99
CA GLU A 62 -0.83 -10.42 10.49
C GLU A 62 -0.91 -10.80 11.98
N GLU A 63 -1.52 -9.96 12.82
CA GLU A 63 -1.75 -10.21 14.23
C GLU A 63 -2.62 -11.46 14.47
N GLY A 64 -3.58 -11.75 13.58
CA GLY A 64 -4.43 -12.95 13.67
C GLY A 64 -3.71 -14.26 13.31
N LEU A 65 -2.52 -14.20 12.71
CA LEU A 65 -1.67 -15.36 12.42
C LEU A 65 -0.70 -15.68 13.56
N MET A 66 -0.58 -14.82 14.57
CA MET A 66 0.27 -15.00 15.76
C MET A 66 -0.45 -15.77 16.87
#